data_AF-A0A164REP7-F1
#
_entry.id   AF-A0A164REP7-F1
#
_cell.length_a   1.000
_cell.length_b   1.000
_cell.length_c   1.000
_cell.angle_alpha   90.00
_cell.angle_beta   90.00
_cell.angle_gamma   90.00
#
_symmetry.space_group_name_H-M   'P 1'
#
loop_
_entity.id
_entity.type
_entity.pdbx_description
1 polymer ?
#
loop_
_entity_poly.entity_id
_entity_poly.type
_entity_poly.pdbx_seq_one_letter_code
_entity_poly.pdbx_strand_id
1 'polypeptide(L)'
;MDEWVWDICRKNLPFPDSAQKGGENRQVVRSLSRKYVESPYPPRPSVLRPSSASFNLLRCVLDGIPTVASMSPADGNYCVVKTQDTPEQPEKYTWSDSVLRVLASCLESVIAEHGIGVEGWDAAKWEIYDKVSDSTACFRWNFEG
;
A
#
# COMPACT_ATOMS: atom_id res chain seq x y z
N MET A 1 7.00 -0.27 12.37
CA MET A 1 7.52 1.10 12.18
C MET A 1 7.54 1.70 13.56
N ASP A 2 8.73 1.92 14.07
CA ASP A 2 8.89 2.33 15.47
C ASP A 2 8.22 3.69 15.71
N GLU A 3 7.70 3.86 16.93
CA GLU A 3 6.95 5.05 17.35
C GLU A 3 7.74 6.34 17.15
N TRP A 4 9.07 6.29 17.27
CA TRP A 4 9.94 7.44 17.05
C TRP A 4 9.94 7.93 15.59
N VAL A 5 9.77 7.04 14.59
CA VAL A 5 9.68 7.43 13.17
C VAL A 5 8.38 8.18 12.92
N TRP A 6 7.29 7.71 13.53
CA TRP A 6 6.01 8.39 13.51
C TRP A 6 6.10 9.77 14.15
N ASP A 7 6.78 9.90 15.29
CA ASP A 7 7.00 11.19 15.95
C ASP A 7 7.84 12.16 15.12
N ILE A 8 8.89 11.67 14.45
CA ILE A 8 9.66 12.50 13.50
C ILE A 8 8.77 12.96 12.35
N CYS A 9 7.98 12.07 11.75
CA CYS A 9 7.06 12.45 10.69
C CYS A 9 6.05 13.48 11.20
N ARG A 10 5.44 13.25 12.38
CA ARG A 10 4.45 14.15 12.99
C ARG A 10 5.01 15.53 13.31
N LYS A 11 6.27 15.61 13.79
CA LYS A 11 6.96 16.88 14.09
C LYS A 11 7.36 17.66 12.83
N ASN A 12 7.65 16.97 11.74
CA ASN A 12 8.12 17.59 10.49
C ASN A 12 7.00 17.81 9.46
N LEU A 13 5.81 17.23 9.69
CA LEU A 13 4.64 17.46 8.86
C LEU A 13 3.95 18.76 9.32
N PRO A 14 3.86 19.79 8.46
CA PRO A 14 3.04 20.96 8.79
C PRO A 14 1.59 20.53 9.00
N PHE A 15 0.95 21.07 10.04
CA PHE A 15 -0.46 20.81 10.32
C PHE A 15 -1.33 21.11 9.09
N PRO A 16 -2.32 20.26 8.78
CA PRO A 16 -3.08 20.31 7.54
C PRO A 16 -4.12 21.42 7.61
N ASP A 17 -3.73 22.67 7.31
CA ASP A 17 -4.70 23.76 7.16
C ASP A 17 -5.09 24.03 5.69
N SER A 18 -4.64 23.20 4.74
CA SER A 18 -5.13 23.26 3.36
C SER A 18 -4.84 21.98 2.58
N ALA A 19 -5.85 21.49 1.87
CA ALA A 19 -5.80 20.32 0.99
C ALA A 19 -4.73 20.40 -0.13
N GLN A 20 -4.10 21.56 -0.31
CA GLN A 20 -3.11 21.84 -1.36
C GLN A 20 -1.69 21.32 -1.03
N LYS A 21 -1.39 20.93 0.23
CA LYS A 21 -0.05 20.48 0.66
C LYS A 21 0.19 18.96 0.68
N GLY A 22 -0.77 18.15 0.23
CA GLY A 22 -0.65 16.68 0.31
C GLY A 22 0.58 16.10 -0.39
N GLY A 23 1.04 16.71 -1.48
CA GLY A 23 2.21 16.26 -2.25
C GLY A 23 3.55 16.46 -1.54
N GLU A 24 3.77 17.65 -0.95
CA GLU A 24 5.01 18.00 -0.25
C GLU A 24 5.20 17.15 1.02
N ASN A 25 4.12 16.96 1.77
CA ASN A 25 4.11 16.13 2.97
C ASN A 25 4.52 14.69 2.67
N ARG A 26 4.04 14.12 1.55
CA ARG A 26 4.41 12.77 1.11
C ARG A 26 5.88 12.64 0.73
N GLN A 27 6.46 13.68 0.11
CA GLN A 27 7.88 13.76 -0.22
C GLN A 27 8.74 13.83 1.05
N VAL A 28 8.37 14.68 2.01
CA VAL A 28 9.06 14.82 3.30
C VAL A 28 9.07 13.49 4.06
N VAL A 29 7.91 12.83 4.19
CA VAL A 29 7.82 11.51 4.84
C VAL A 29 8.72 10.50 4.13
N ARG A 30 8.65 10.40 2.80
CA ARG A 30 9.51 9.48 2.03
C ARG A 30 11.01 9.74 2.23
N SER A 31 11.42 11.00 2.26
CA SER A 31 12.83 11.39 2.46
C SER A 31 13.30 11.08 3.88
N LEU A 32 12.47 11.36 4.89
CA LEU A 32 12.77 11.02 6.28
C LEU A 32 12.82 9.50 6.48
N SER A 33 11.87 8.76 5.93
CA SER A 33 11.89 7.28 5.99
C SER A 33 13.15 6.70 5.36
N ARG A 34 13.59 7.23 4.21
CA ARG A 34 14.85 6.79 3.57
C ARG A 34 16.09 7.14 4.39
N LYS A 35 16.10 8.30 5.04
CA LYS A 35 17.26 8.77 5.82
C LYS A 35 17.42 8.04 7.14
N TYR A 36 16.32 7.69 7.78
CA TYR A 36 16.30 7.25 9.17
C TYR A 36 15.92 5.78 9.35
N VAL A 37 15.41 5.10 8.31
CA VAL A 37 15.01 3.71 8.41
C VAL A 37 15.86 2.86 7.45
N GLU A 38 16.87 2.18 8.00
CA GLU A 38 17.80 1.32 7.25
C GLU A 38 17.07 0.23 6.44
N SER A 39 15.98 -0.30 7.00
CA SER A 39 14.97 -1.08 6.28
C SER A 39 13.59 -0.59 6.70
N PRO A 40 12.85 0.16 5.85
CA PRO A 40 11.51 0.66 6.18
C PRO A 40 10.50 -0.44 6.48
N TYR A 41 10.86 -1.68 6.18
CA TYR A 41 10.04 -2.85 6.39
C TYR A 41 10.69 -3.78 7.41
N PRO A 42 9.90 -4.33 8.36
CA PRO A 42 10.39 -5.40 9.24
C PRO A 42 10.84 -6.59 8.38
N PRO A 43 11.60 -7.57 8.90
CA PRO A 43 11.91 -8.77 8.15
C PRO A 43 10.64 -9.46 7.64
N ARG A 44 10.64 -9.93 6.38
CA ARG A 44 9.54 -10.74 5.86
C ARG A 44 9.50 -12.06 6.65
N PRO A 45 8.36 -12.46 7.24
CA PRO A 45 8.22 -13.77 7.84
C PRO A 45 8.56 -14.85 6.80
N SER A 46 9.41 -15.81 7.16
CA SER A 46 9.77 -16.93 6.28
C SER A 46 8.63 -17.94 6.12
N VAL A 47 7.66 -17.91 7.03
CA VAL A 47 6.51 -18.81 7.06
C VAL A 47 5.28 -18.04 6.59
N LEU A 48 4.68 -18.50 5.49
CA LEU A 48 3.35 -18.08 5.08
C LEU A 48 2.37 -18.40 6.20
N ARG A 49 1.60 -17.40 6.63
CA ARG A 49 0.71 -17.59 7.77
C ARG A 49 -0.34 -18.65 7.47
N PRO A 50 -0.64 -19.51 8.47
CA PRO A 50 -1.67 -20.53 8.34
C PRO A 50 -3.02 -19.90 8.01
N SER A 51 -3.83 -20.63 7.24
CA SER A 51 -5.18 -20.22 6.86
C SER A 51 -6.04 -19.95 8.09
N SER A 52 -6.63 -18.75 8.17
CA SER A 52 -7.65 -18.36 9.14
C SER A 52 -8.77 -17.63 8.41
N ALA A 53 -9.92 -17.48 9.05
CA ALA A 53 -11.07 -16.83 8.42
C ALA A 53 -10.77 -15.39 7.99
N SER A 54 -10.15 -14.59 8.86
CA SER A 54 -9.79 -13.20 8.55
C SER A 54 -8.74 -13.09 7.43
N PHE A 55 -7.69 -13.93 7.43
CA PHE A 55 -6.71 -13.96 6.32
C PHE A 55 -7.31 -14.47 5.01
N ASN A 56 -8.20 -15.45 5.04
CA ASN A 56 -8.84 -15.94 3.81
C ASN A 56 -9.72 -14.86 3.16
N LEU A 57 -10.43 -14.06 3.97
CA LEU A 57 -11.20 -12.92 3.47
C LEU A 57 -10.27 -11.86 2.87
N LEU A 58 -9.17 -11.53 3.54
CA LEU A 58 -8.16 -10.60 3.02
C LEU A 58 -7.63 -11.08 1.67
N ARG A 59 -7.21 -12.34 1.56
CA ARG A 59 -6.71 -12.94 0.31
C ARG A 59 -7.75 -12.93 -0.79
N CYS A 60 -9.01 -13.26 -0.47
CA CYS A 60 -10.11 -13.21 -1.43
C CYS A 60 -10.31 -11.81 -2.02
N VAL A 61 -10.25 -10.77 -1.16
CA VAL A 61 -10.32 -9.37 -1.62
C VAL A 61 -9.10 -9.02 -2.46
N LEU A 62 -7.90 -9.37 -2.02
CA LEU A 62 -6.67 -9.09 -2.77
C LEU A 62 -6.64 -9.81 -4.11
N ASP A 63 -7.08 -11.07 -4.21
CA ASP A 63 -7.17 -11.83 -5.45
C ASP A 63 -8.14 -11.19 -6.44
N GLY A 64 -9.24 -10.61 -5.94
CA GLY A 64 -10.20 -9.86 -6.75
C GLY A 64 -9.69 -8.53 -7.29
N ILE A 65 -8.56 -8.01 -6.80
CA ILE A 65 -7.97 -6.77 -7.31
C ILE A 65 -7.18 -7.09 -8.60
N PRO A 66 -7.50 -6.43 -9.74
CA PRO A 66 -6.77 -6.63 -10.98
C PRO A 66 -5.33 -6.11 -10.85
N THR A 67 -4.39 -6.85 -11.42
CA THR A 67 -3.00 -6.42 -11.60
C THR A 67 -2.90 -5.51 -12.83
N VAL A 68 -1.86 -4.69 -12.92
CA VAL A 68 -1.67 -3.80 -14.10
C VAL A 68 -1.64 -4.62 -15.40
N ALA A 69 -1.08 -5.82 -15.39
CA ALA A 69 -1.04 -6.71 -16.55
C ALA A 69 -2.41 -7.29 -16.96
N SER A 70 -3.36 -7.37 -16.02
CA SER A 70 -4.71 -7.90 -16.27
C SER A 70 -5.78 -6.81 -16.39
N MET A 71 -5.38 -5.54 -16.30
CA MET A 71 -6.31 -4.44 -16.20
C MET A 71 -6.94 -4.12 -17.56
N SER A 72 -8.26 -4.26 -17.63
CA SER A 72 -9.09 -3.83 -18.75
C SER A 72 -9.75 -2.48 -18.42
N PRO A 73 -10.01 -1.60 -19.41
CA PRO A 73 -10.81 -0.39 -19.21
C PRO A 73 -12.20 -0.65 -18.62
N ALA A 74 -12.71 -1.89 -18.72
CA ALA A 74 -13.99 -2.30 -18.15
C ALA A 74 -13.95 -2.57 -16.63
N ASP A 75 -12.76 -2.67 -16.01
CA ASP A 75 -12.59 -3.02 -14.60
C ASP A 75 -12.75 -1.82 -13.64
N GLY A 76 -13.46 -0.78 -14.09
CA GLY A 76 -13.52 0.56 -13.48
C GLY A 76 -14.00 0.65 -12.02
N ASN A 77 -14.44 -0.45 -11.42
CA ASN A 77 -14.77 -0.51 -10.00
C ASN A 77 -13.53 -0.71 -9.10
N TYR A 78 -12.47 -1.33 -9.61
CA TYR A 78 -11.32 -1.74 -8.79
C TYR A 78 -10.11 -0.82 -8.92
N CYS A 79 -9.88 -0.23 -10.09
CA CYS A 79 -8.69 0.57 -10.34
C CYS A 79 -8.92 1.76 -11.30
N VAL A 80 -8.23 2.86 -10.98
CA VAL A 80 -7.84 4.00 -11.82
C VAL A 80 -8.73 5.26 -11.78
N VAL A 81 -8.16 6.29 -11.15
CA VAL A 81 -8.20 7.66 -11.67
C VAL A 81 -6.94 7.85 -12.52
N LYS A 82 -7.08 8.10 -13.82
CA LYS A 82 -5.96 8.54 -14.67
C LYS A 82 -5.70 10.00 -14.33
N THR A 83 -4.70 10.29 -13.51
CA THR A 83 -4.18 11.66 -13.41
C THR A 83 -3.00 11.79 -14.35
N GLN A 84 -3.26 12.19 -15.60
CA GLN A 84 -2.22 12.79 -16.45
C GLN A 84 -2.14 14.26 -16.05
N ASP A 85 -1.19 14.60 -15.17
CA ASP A 85 -0.87 16.01 -14.92
C ASP A 85 -0.11 16.62 -16.11
N THR A 86 0.67 15.79 -16.82
CA THR A 86 1.37 16.11 -18.07
C THR A 86 1.47 14.87 -18.97
N PRO A 87 1.58 15.03 -20.31
CA PRO A 87 1.72 13.91 -21.26
C PRO A 87 2.99 13.07 -21.06
N GLU A 88 3.98 13.60 -20.33
CA GLU A 88 5.26 12.93 -20.05
C GLU A 88 5.23 12.06 -18.78
N GLN A 89 4.20 12.15 -17.94
CA GLN A 89 4.15 11.37 -16.71
C GLN A 89 3.56 9.97 -16.95
N PRO A 90 4.17 8.91 -16.38
CA PRO A 90 3.58 7.59 -16.42
C PRO A 90 2.23 7.60 -15.73
N GLU A 91 1.29 6.84 -16.28
CA GLU A 91 -0.03 6.67 -15.68
C GLU A 91 0.10 6.15 -14.25
N LYS A 92 -0.53 6.85 -13.30
CA LYS A 92 -0.56 6.43 -11.90
C LYS A 92 -1.81 5.58 -11.68
N TYR A 93 -1.60 4.39 -11.14
CA TYR A 93 -2.67 3.47 -10.77
C TYR A 93 -2.89 3.54 -9.27
N THR A 94 -4.13 3.78 -8.86
CA THR A 94 -4.55 3.74 -7.46
C THR A 94 -5.78 2.86 -7.32
N TRP A 95 -5.87 2.14 -6.20
CA TRP A 95 -7.08 1.41 -5.83
C TRP A 95 -8.23 2.39 -5.55
N SER A 96 -9.45 1.98 -5.87
CA SER A 96 -10.63 2.81 -5.61
C SER A 96 -10.93 2.91 -4.10
N ASP A 97 -11.61 3.98 -3.68
CA ASP A 97 -12.03 4.15 -2.28
C ASP A 97 -12.88 2.97 -1.77
N SER A 98 -13.67 2.35 -2.65
CA SER A 98 -14.47 1.18 -2.31
C SER A 98 -13.60 -0.02 -1.95
N VAL A 99 -12.55 -0.29 -2.74
CA VAL A 99 -11.57 -1.34 -2.46
C VAL A 99 -10.84 -1.06 -1.15
N LEU A 100 -10.41 0.20 -0.93
CA LEU A 100 -9.72 0.58 0.29
C LEU A 100 -10.58 0.40 1.55
N ARG A 101 -11.89 0.69 1.49
CA ARG A 101 -12.82 0.45 2.60
C ARG A 101 -12.99 -1.03 2.91
N VAL A 102 -13.15 -1.87 1.88
CA VAL A 102 -13.26 -3.33 2.07
C VAL A 102 -11.97 -3.88 2.66
N LEU A 103 -10.82 -3.46 2.13
CA LEU A 103 -9.51 -3.86 2.63
C LEU A 103 -9.30 -3.45 4.09
N ALA A 104 -9.69 -2.22 4.46
CA ALA A 104 -9.64 -1.74 5.83
C ALA A 104 -10.47 -2.64 6.78
N SER A 105 -11.69 -3.01 6.39
CA SER A 105 -12.53 -3.92 7.17
C SER A 105 -11.93 -5.33 7.32
N CYS A 106 -11.31 -5.87 6.26
CA CYS A 106 -10.57 -7.13 6.34
C CYS A 106 -9.38 -7.03 7.30
N LEU A 107 -8.63 -5.94 7.25
CA LEU A 107 -7.49 -5.70 8.15
C LEU A 107 -7.93 -5.57 9.61
N GLU A 108 -9.03 -4.86 9.88
CA GLU A 108 -9.63 -4.80 11.21
C GLU A 108 -9.99 -6.19 11.73
N SER A 109 -10.54 -7.04 10.86
CA SER A 109 -10.86 -8.45 11.21
C SER A 109 -9.60 -9.25 11.53
N VAL A 110 -8.51 -9.07 10.78
CA VAL A 110 -7.21 -9.71 11.07
C VAL A 110 -6.65 -9.24 12.40
N ILE A 111 -6.73 -7.93 12.69
CA ILE A 111 -6.24 -7.36 13.95
C ILE A 111 -7.08 -7.85 15.13
N ALA A 112 -8.40 -7.96 14.96
CA ALA A 112 -9.29 -8.48 15.99
C ALA A 112 -8.99 -9.95 16.33
N GLU A 113 -8.67 -10.78 15.33
CA GLU A 113 -8.40 -12.21 15.52
C GLU A 113 -6.96 -12.51 15.97
N HIS A 114 -5.98 -11.80 15.43
CA HIS A 114 -4.54 -12.13 15.59
C HIS A 114 -3.69 -11.01 16.20
N GLY A 115 -4.27 -9.86 16.52
CA GLY A 115 -3.59 -8.71 17.13
C GLY A 115 -2.73 -7.89 16.15
N ILE A 116 -1.85 -7.05 16.69
CA ILE A 116 -0.99 -6.14 15.91
C ILE A 116 0.44 -6.67 15.66
N GLY A 117 0.79 -7.82 16.25
CA GLY A 117 2.15 -8.36 16.19
C GLY A 117 2.45 -9.12 14.90
N VAL A 118 3.53 -9.91 14.94
CA VAL A 118 4.01 -10.81 13.86
C VAL A 118 2.94 -11.71 13.28
N GLU A 119 1.89 -11.94 14.07
CA GLU A 119 0.78 -12.83 13.78
C GLU A 119 -0.38 -12.10 13.07
N GLY A 120 -0.73 -10.88 13.44
CA GLY A 120 -1.85 -10.18 12.80
C GLY A 120 -1.38 -9.16 11.77
N TRP A 121 -1.40 -7.89 12.17
CA TRP A 121 -1.09 -6.76 11.29
C TRP A 121 0.24 -6.90 10.54
N ASP A 122 1.31 -7.37 11.20
CA ASP A 122 2.63 -7.48 10.56
C ASP A 122 2.64 -8.47 9.39
N ALA A 123 1.94 -9.59 9.53
CA ALA A 123 1.79 -10.56 8.45
C ALA A 123 0.84 -10.07 7.35
N ALA A 124 -0.30 -9.45 7.71
CA ALA A 124 -1.26 -8.94 6.72
C ALA A 124 -0.66 -7.88 5.79
N LYS A 125 0.23 -7.02 6.32
CA LYS A 125 0.97 -6.04 5.51
C LYS A 125 1.76 -6.69 4.37
N TRP A 126 2.36 -7.85 4.62
CA TRP A 126 3.15 -8.54 3.59
C TRP A 126 2.29 -9.04 2.44
N GLU A 127 1.08 -9.55 2.69
CA GLU A 127 0.16 -9.96 1.61
C GLU A 127 -0.28 -8.76 0.75
N ILE A 128 -0.50 -7.61 1.38
CA ILE A 128 -0.78 -6.36 0.66
C ILE A 128 0.42 -5.92 -0.17
N TYR A 129 1.63 -5.97 0.40
CA TYR A 129 2.84 -5.60 -0.33
C TYR A 129 3.12 -6.54 -1.49
N ASP A 130 2.94 -7.84 -1.30
CA ASP A 130 3.07 -8.83 -2.38
C ASP A 130 2.10 -8.47 -3.51
N LYS A 131 0.81 -8.24 -3.19
CA LYS A 131 -0.19 -7.84 -4.20
C LYS A 131 0.15 -6.52 -4.91
N VAL A 132 0.59 -5.51 -4.17
CA VAL A 132 1.01 -4.21 -4.75
C VAL A 132 2.26 -4.38 -5.60
N SER A 133 3.21 -5.20 -5.17
CA SER A 133 4.45 -5.47 -5.90
C SER A 133 4.17 -6.19 -7.22
N ASP A 134 3.26 -7.18 -7.22
CA ASP A 134 2.80 -7.85 -8.44
C ASP A 134 2.05 -6.89 -9.36
N SER A 135 1.30 -5.96 -8.79
CA SER A 135 0.59 -4.93 -9.54
C SER A 135 1.54 -3.89 -10.15
N THR A 136 2.63 -3.53 -9.45
CA THR A 136 3.57 -2.47 -9.87
C THR A 136 4.78 -3.00 -10.64
N ALA A 137 5.05 -4.31 -10.60
CA ALA A 137 6.14 -4.96 -11.34
C ALA A 137 6.05 -4.73 -12.86
N CYS A 138 4.88 -4.37 -13.38
CA CYS A 138 4.70 -3.99 -14.79
C CYS A 138 5.38 -2.65 -15.18
N PHE A 139 5.83 -1.84 -14.21
CA PHE A 139 6.60 -0.61 -14.47
C PHE A 139 8.12 -0.83 -14.54
N ARG A 140 8.60 -2.06 -14.35
CA ARG A 140 10.02 -2.38 -14.39
C ARG A 140 10.44 -2.80 -15.80
N TRP A 141 11.04 -1.85 -16.52
CA TRP A 141 11.97 -2.01 -17.66
C TRP A 141 11.37 -2.19 -19.05
N ASN A 142 11.02 -1.06 -19.70
CA ASN A 142 11.37 -0.82 -21.10
C ASN A 142 12.23 0.44 -21.15
N PHE A 143 13.52 0.30 -20.84
CA PHE A 143 14.54 1.28 -21.21
C PHE A 143 15.43 0.56 -22.23
N GLU A 144 14.94 0.47 -23.46
CA GLU A 144 15.73 0.02 -24.61
C GLU A 144 16.29 1.25 -25.33
N GLY A 145 17.62 1.28 -25.48
CA GLY A 145 18.35 2.00 -26.55
C GLY A 145 18.60 3.48 -26.35
#